data_AF-R6UVC7-F1
#
_entry.id   AF-R6UVC7-F1
#
_cell.length_a   1.000
_cell.length_b   1.000
_cell.length_c   1.000
_cell.angle_alpha   90.00
_cell.angle_beta   90.00
_cell.angle_gamma   90.00
#
_symmetry.space_group_name_H-M   'P 1'
#
loop_
_entity.id
_entity.type
_entity.pdbx_description
1 polymer ?
#
loop_
_entity_poly.entity_id
_entity_poly.type
_entity_poly.pdbx_seq_one_letter_code
_entity_poly.pdbx_strand_id
1 'polypeptide(L)'
;MRNMKAAIEKDKRRIVEIDTMIERLYEDNVPGKIPDDRFSKMMGKYEAEQKALIEAVARAEHSLKVFEQNKVDLRIFLETIRKCTDIKELTPEIVNRLIRRIEIHNSEKIDGRKRVKLDVYFTAVGLIDIPDENELREMMEEIRRSA
;
A
#
# COMPACT_ATOMS: atom_id res chain seq x y z
N MET A 1 7.54 -1.12 -1.21
CA MET A 1 7.94 0.22 -0.71
C MET A 1 9.11 0.83 -1.48
N ARG A 2 10.25 0.14 -1.64
CA ARG A 2 11.42 0.68 -2.38
C ARG A 2 11.07 1.11 -3.81
N ASN A 3 10.26 0.32 -4.52
CA ASN A 3 9.79 0.64 -5.87
C ASN A 3 8.85 1.85 -5.92
N MET A 4 8.04 2.05 -4.89
CA MET A 4 7.07 3.16 -4.80
C MET A 4 7.76 4.48 -4.47
N LYS A 5 8.75 4.45 -3.56
CA LYS A 5 9.65 5.59 -3.32
C LYS A 5 10.47 5.94 -4.56
N ALA A 6 11.00 4.94 -5.27
CA ALA A 6 11.74 5.16 -6.51
C ALA A 6 10.87 5.76 -7.64
N ALA A 7 9.60 5.35 -7.74
CA ALA A 7 8.65 5.93 -8.68
C ALA A 7 8.37 7.41 -8.37
N ILE A 8 8.11 7.74 -7.10
CA ILE A 8 7.92 9.13 -6.64
C ILE A 8 9.14 9.99 -7.00
N GLU A 9 10.35 9.50 -6.73
CA GLU A 9 11.58 10.23 -7.06
C GLU A 9 11.82 10.39 -8.56
N LYS A 10 11.37 9.44 -9.37
CA LYS A 10 11.40 9.57 -10.82
C LYS A 10 10.44 10.65 -11.30
N ASP A 11 9.21 10.66 -10.79
CA ASP A 11 8.18 11.63 -11.18
C ASP A 11 8.56 13.05 -10.73
N LYS A 12 9.17 13.20 -9.54
CA LYS A 12 9.74 14.48 -9.08
C LYS A 12 10.85 14.98 -9.99
N ARG A 13 11.77 14.11 -10.41
CA ARG A 13 12.81 14.49 -11.38
C ARG A 13 12.20 14.94 -12.69
N ARG A 14 11.18 14.23 -13.17
CA ARG A 14 10.47 14.60 -14.40
C ARG A 14 9.79 15.97 -14.30
N ILE A 15 9.21 16.31 -13.15
CA ILE A 15 8.66 17.65 -12.90
C ILE A 15 9.75 18.73 -13.06
N VAL A 16 10.90 18.56 -12.42
CA VAL A 16 12.04 19.50 -12.52
C VAL A 16 12.58 19.62 -13.96
N GLU A 17 12.63 18.50 -14.69
CA GLU A 17 12.99 18.51 -16.11
C GLU A 17 12.01 19.35 -16.93
N ILE A 18 10.70 19.21 -16.68
CA ILE A 18 9.66 19.98 -17.37
C ILE A 18 9.79 21.46 -17.04
N ASP A 19 10.03 21.83 -15.78
CA ASP A 19 10.28 23.23 -15.37
C ASP A 19 11.46 23.83 -16.17
N THR A 20 12.56 23.09 -16.27
CA THR A 20 13.73 23.53 -17.05
C THR A 20 13.41 23.65 -18.54
N MET A 21 12.57 22.77 -19.10
CA MET A 21 12.12 22.85 -20.48
C MET A 21 11.23 24.07 -20.73
N ILE A 22 10.35 24.39 -19.77
CA ILE A 22 9.48 25.58 -19.82
C ILE A 22 10.31 26.86 -19.79
N GLU A 23 11.30 26.97 -18.90
CA GLU A 23 12.21 28.12 -18.81
C GLU A 23 12.92 28.36 -20.15
N ARG A 24 13.52 27.32 -20.72
CA ARG A 24 14.19 27.40 -22.03
C ARG A 24 13.24 27.76 -23.16
N LEU A 25 12.04 27.19 -23.15
CA LEU A 25 11.02 27.48 -24.16
C LEU A 25 10.63 28.97 -24.12
N TYR A 26 10.56 29.56 -22.93
CA TYR A 26 10.32 30.99 -22.75
C TYR A 26 11.50 31.84 -23.25
N GLU A 27 12.73 31.49 -22.89
CA GLU A 27 13.95 32.16 -23.34
C GLU A 27 14.09 32.19 -24.87
N ASP A 28 13.74 31.10 -25.56
CA ASP A 28 13.76 31.03 -27.02
C ASP A 28 12.57 31.75 -27.69
N ASN A 29 11.47 31.96 -26.98
CA ASN A 29 10.31 32.69 -27.49
C ASN A 29 10.54 34.21 -27.49
N VAL A 30 11.24 34.77 -26.49
CA VAL A 30 11.56 36.20 -26.39
C VAL A 30 12.23 36.78 -27.65
N PRO A 31 13.23 36.14 -28.29
CA PRO A 31 13.81 36.59 -29.55
C PRO A 31 12.96 36.27 -30.80
N GLY A 32 11.78 35.67 -30.64
CA GLY A 32 10.88 35.31 -31.74
C GLY A 32 11.33 34.11 -32.58
N LYS A 33 12.22 33.25 -32.05
CA LYS A 33 12.67 32.04 -32.77
C LYS A 33 11.54 31.02 -32.95
N ILE A 34 10.50 31.12 -32.11
CA ILE A 34 9.36 30.23 -32.10
C ILE A 34 8.11 31.06 -32.38
N PRO A 35 7.22 30.64 -33.30
CA PRO A 35 5.92 31.28 -33.48
C PRO A 35 5.03 31.12 -32.24
N ASP A 36 4.31 32.17 -31.86
CA ASP A 36 3.46 32.19 -30.65
C ASP A 36 2.42 31.05 -30.58
N ASP A 37 1.85 30.64 -31.72
CA ASP A 37 0.92 29.49 -31.80
C ASP A 37 1.61 28.17 -31.41
N ARG A 38 2.88 28.01 -31.80
CA ARG A 38 3.68 26.83 -31.46
C ARG A 38 4.07 26.87 -29.98
N PHE A 39 4.44 28.04 -29.47
CA PHE A 39 4.76 28.25 -28.05
C PHE A 39 3.57 27.88 -27.16
N SER A 40 2.39 28.43 -27.45
CA SER A 40 1.16 28.18 -26.67
C SER A 40 0.79 26.70 -26.63
N LYS A 41 0.91 25.99 -27.76
CA LYS A 41 0.67 24.54 -27.85
C LYS A 41 1.68 23.71 -27.07
N MET A 42 2.96 24.08 -27.09
CA MET A 42 4.00 23.36 -26.34
C MET A 42 3.89 23.63 -24.85
N MET A 43 3.69 24.89 -24.46
CA MET A 43 3.50 25.30 -23.07
C MET A 43 2.31 24.58 -22.43
N GLY A 44 1.14 24.59 -23.09
CA GLY A 44 -0.05 23.91 -22.57
C GLY A 44 0.12 22.39 -22.42
N LYS A 45 0.95 21.73 -23.25
CA LYS A 45 1.29 20.31 -23.07
C LYS A 45 2.16 20.07 -21.84
N TYR A 46 3.20 20.90 -21.65
CA TYR A 46 4.09 20.79 -20.51
C TYR A 46 3.37 21.08 -19.19
N GLU A 47 2.54 22.13 -19.14
CA GLU A 47 1.71 22.44 -17.96
C GLU A 47 0.76 21.29 -17.62
N ALA A 48 0.11 20.68 -18.62
CA ALA A 48 -0.78 19.54 -18.41
C ALA A 48 -0.03 18.31 -17.87
N GLU A 49 1.14 17.98 -18.43
CA GLU A 49 1.98 16.88 -17.96
C GLU A 49 2.46 17.14 -16.52
N GLN A 50 2.96 18.35 -16.25
CA GLN A 50 3.44 18.75 -14.93
C GLN A 50 2.33 18.64 -13.88
N LYS A 51 1.14 19.18 -14.17
CA LYS A 51 0.00 19.10 -13.25
C LYS A 51 -0.38 17.66 -12.95
N ALA A 52 -0.46 16.80 -13.98
CA ALA A 52 -0.77 15.39 -13.80
C ALA A 52 0.26 14.67 -12.91
N LEU A 53 1.56 14.97 -13.10
CA LEU A 53 2.64 14.41 -12.29
C LEU A 53 2.61 14.90 -10.84
N ILE A 54 2.38 16.20 -10.60
CA ILE A 54 2.26 16.76 -9.25
C ILE A 54 1.13 16.07 -8.48
N GLU A 55 -0.04 15.93 -9.11
CA GLU A 55 -1.17 15.24 -8.48
C GLU A 55 -0.88 13.76 -8.22
N ALA A 56 -0.19 13.08 -9.15
CA ALA A 56 0.19 11.68 -8.99
C ALA A 56 1.19 11.49 -7.83
N VAL A 57 2.20 12.35 -7.73
CA VAL A 57 3.18 12.37 -6.64
C VAL A 57 2.47 12.60 -5.30
N ALA A 58 1.61 13.60 -5.20
CA ALA A 58 0.87 13.90 -3.98
C ALA A 58 0.02 12.71 -3.50
N ARG A 59 -0.70 12.04 -4.42
CA ARG A 59 -1.47 10.82 -4.12
C ARG A 59 -0.57 9.67 -3.64
N ALA A 60 0.54 9.45 -4.33
CA ALA A 60 1.48 8.37 -4.00
C ALA A 60 2.16 8.59 -2.65
N GLU A 61 2.56 9.82 -2.34
CA GLU A 61 3.14 10.20 -1.05
C GLU A 61 2.13 10.07 0.09
N HIS A 62 0.88 10.49 -0.11
CA HIS A 62 -0.18 10.30 0.87
C HIS A 62 -0.41 8.81 1.17
N SER A 63 -0.52 7.98 0.14
CA SER A 63 -0.68 6.52 0.29
C SER A 63 0.49 5.90 1.05
N LEU A 64 1.72 6.33 0.75
CA LEU A 64 2.92 5.87 1.44
C LEU A 64 2.91 6.26 2.92
N LYS A 65 2.54 7.50 3.24
CA LYS A 65 2.44 8.00 4.61
C LYS A 65 1.41 7.21 5.43
N VAL A 66 0.21 6.99 4.87
CA VAL A 66 -0.84 6.18 5.51
C VAL A 66 -0.34 4.76 5.76
N PHE A 67 0.35 4.15 4.79
CA PHE A 67 0.91 2.81 4.95
C PHE A 67 2.00 2.76 6.04
N GLU A 68 2.91 3.73 6.08
CA GLU A 68 3.96 3.82 7.09
C GLU A 68 3.36 4.04 8.49
N GLN A 69 2.35 4.89 8.62
CA GLN A 69 1.63 5.13 9.88
C GLN A 69 0.92 3.87 10.37
N ASN A 70 0.15 3.20 9.51
CA ASN A 70 -0.53 1.94 9.84
C ASN A 70 0.46 0.86 10.31
N LYS A 71 1.65 0.80 9.70
CA LYS A 71 2.71 -0.12 10.10
C LYS A 71 3.25 0.18 11.50
N VAL A 72 3.43 1.47 11.83
CA VAL A 72 3.90 1.90 13.17
C VAL A 72 2.84 1.58 14.22
N ASP A 73 1.58 1.93 13.97
CA ASP A 73 0.46 1.69 14.89
C ASP A 73 0.29 0.20 15.20
N LEU A 74 0.43 -0.66 14.18
CA LEU A 74 0.40 -2.11 14.34
C LEU A 74 1.57 -2.64 15.18
N ARG A 75 2.77 -2.09 14.99
CA ARG A 75 3.95 -2.49 15.79
C ARG A 75 3.75 -2.16 17.26
N ILE A 76 3.25 -0.96 17.57
CA ILE A 76 2.95 -0.53 18.94
C ILE A 76 1.87 -1.44 19.54
N PHE A 77 0.81 -1.72 18.78
CA PHE A 77 -0.26 -2.60 19.22
C PHE A 77 0.23 -4.01 19.57
N LEU A 78 1.09 -4.62 18.73
CA LEU A 78 1.66 -5.94 19.00
C LEU A 78 2.60 -5.94 20.21
N GLU A 79 3.37 -4.87 20.41
CA GLU A 79 4.21 -4.73 21.58
C GLU A 79 3.37 -4.66 22.87
N THR A 80 2.25 -3.93 22.83
CA THR A 80 1.28 -3.89 23.94
C THR A 80 0.69 -5.27 24.21
N ILE A 81 0.25 -5.99 23.16
CA ILE A 81 -0.24 -7.38 23.29
C ILE A 81 0.79 -8.31 23.91
N ARG A 82 2.07 -8.24 23.47
CA ARG A 82 3.14 -9.10 24.01
C ARG A 82 3.44 -8.81 25.48
N LYS A 83 3.30 -7.55 25.92
CA LYS A 83 3.44 -7.15 27.34
C LYS A 83 2.22 -7.56 28.17
N CYS A 84 1.04 -7.62 27.54
CA CYS A 84 -0.17 -8.21 28.08
C CYS A 84 -0.12 -9.73 27.87
N THR A 85 0.82 -10.41 28.52
CA THR A 85 1.11 -11.85 28.45
C THR A 85 -0.01 -12.76 29.00
N ASP A 86 -1.27 -12.45 28.69
CA ASP A 86 -2.46 -13.23 29.03
C ASP A 86 -3.69 -12.66 28.29
N ILE A 87 -3.66 -12.60 26.95
CA ILE A 87 -4.90 -12.32 26.20
C ILE A 87 -5.81 -13.55 26.36
N LYS A 88 -6.69 -13.51 27.35
CA LYS A 88 -7.66 -14.56 27.63
C LYS A 88 -8.81 -14.58 26.62
N GLU A 89 -9.10 -13.44 25.97
CA GLU A 89 -10.21 -13.30 25.04
C GLU A 89 -9.84 -12.50 23.80
N LEU A 90 -10.22 -13.04 22.63
CA LEU A 90 -10.02 -12.40 21.34
C LEU A 90 -11.14 -11.36 21.13
N THR A 91 -10.90 -10.11 21.53
CA THR A 91 -11.90 -9.05 21.34
C THR A 91 -12.02 -8.65 19.86
N PRO A 92 -13.20 -8.23 19.38
CA PRO A 92 -13.39 -7.80 17.99
C PRO A 92 -12.42 -6.69 17.58
N GLU A 93 -12.04 -5.81 18.50
CA GLU A 93 -11.05 -4.76 18.28
C GLU A 93 -9.67 -5.33 17.92
N ILE A 94 -9.25 -6.38 18.63
CA ILE A 94 -7.97 -7.06 18.36
C ILE A 94 -8.03 -7.75 17.00
N VAL A 95 -9.12 -8.45 16.70
CA VAL A 95 -9.32 -9.17 15.42
C VAL A 95 -9.29 -8.20 14.24
N ASN A 96 -10.06 -7.11 14.31
CA ASN A 96 -10.17 -6.12 13.24
C ASN A 96 -8.84 -5.39 12.99
N ARG A 97 -7.96 -5.31 13.99
CA ARG A 97 -6.64 -4.69 13.85
C ARG A 97 -5.60 -5.66 13.29
N LEU A 98 -5.70 -6.95 13.63
CA LEU A 98 -4.81 -8.00 13.15
C LEU A 98 -5.12 -8.45 11.72
N ILE A 99 -6.41 -8.57 11.38
CA ILE A 99 -6.88 -9.09 10.10
C ILE A 99 -7.16 -7.92 9.15
N ARG A 100 -6.43 -7.87 8.04
CA ARG A 100 -6.63 -6.89 6.97
C ARG A 100 -7.89 -7.20 6.17
N ARG A 101 -8.11 -8.47 5.83
CA ARG A 101 -9.30 -8.97 5.13
C ARG A 101 -9.40 -10.49 5.20
N ILE A 102 -10.60 -11.01 4.97
CA ILE A 102 -10.88 -12.44 4.84
C ILE A 102 -11.51 -12.65 3.47
N GLU A 103 -10.89 -13.47 2.63
CA GLU A 103 -11.44 -13.90 1.34
C GLU A 103 -12.14 -15.25 1.52
N ILE A 104 -13.42 -15.29 1.21
CA ILE A 104 -14.26 -16.48 1.31
C ILE A 104 -14.48 -17.00 -0.10
N HIS A 105 -14.01 -18.21 -0.37
CA HIS A 105 -14.18 -18.86 -1.67
C HIS A 105 -15.51 -19.60 -1.75
N ASN A 106 -15.87 -20.02 -2.96
CA ASN A 106 -17.05 -20.85 -3.15
C ASN A 106 -16.92 -22.19 -2.43
N SER A 107 -18.06 -22.75 -2.05
CA SER A 107 -18.09 -24.05 -1.38
C SER A 107 -17.86 -25.19 -2.36
N GLU A 108 -16.95 -26.08 -2.04
CA GLU A 108 -16.67 -27.30 -2.80
C GLU A 108 -17.20 -28.52 -2.04
N LYS A 109 -17.72 -29.51 -2.78
CA LYS A 109 -18.06 -30.82 -2.22
C LYS A 109 -16.86 -31.74 -2.41
N ILE A 110 -16.22 -32.09 -1.30
CA ILE A 110 -15.13 -33.06 -1.26
C ILE A 110 -15.58 -34.18 -0.30
N ASP A 111 -15.64 -35.42 -0.80
CA ASP A 111 -16.10 -36.61 -0.06
C ASP A 111 -17.47 -36.47 0.61
N GLY A 112 -18.45 -35.94 -0.13
CA GLY A 112 -19.82 -35.75 0.38
C GLY A 112 -19.98 -34.64 1.42
N ARG A 113 -18.88 -34.00 1.85
CA ARG A 113 -18.88 -32.88 2.80
C ARG A 113 -18.67 -31.55 2.06
N LYS A 114 -19.46 -30.55 2.44
CA LYS A 114 -19.33 -29.18 1.93
C LYS A 114 -18.16 -28.50 2.67
N ARG A 115 -17.11 -28.12 1.94
CA ARG A 115 -15.95 -27.37 2.45
C ARG A 115 -15.91 -25.98 1.81
N VAL A 116 -15.51 -24.98 2.58
CA VAL A 116 -15.34 -23.59 2.10
C VAL A 116 -13.91 -23.20 2.37
N LYS A 117 -13.18 -22.78 1.33
CA LYS A 117 -11.82 -22.27 1.50
C LYS A 117 -11.86 -20.83 1.99
N LEU A 118 -11.03 -20.52 2.97
CA LEU A 118 -10.87 -19.19 3.56
C LEU A 118 -9.41 -18.77 3.44
N ASP A 119 -9.15 -17.61 2.84
CA ASP A 119 -7.82 -16.99 2.82
C ASP A 119 -7.85 -15.75 3.72
N VAL A 120 -7.14 -15.81 4.85
CA VAL A 120 -7.07 -14.71 5.83
C VAL A 120 -5.78 -13.92 5.61
N TYR A 121 -5.90 -12.61 5.39
CA TYR A 121 -4.76 -11.73 5.18
C TYR A 121 -4.52 -10.93 6.45
N PHE A 122 -3.38 -11.13 7.10
CA PHE A 122 -2.99 -10.38 8.27
C PHE A 122 -2.35 -9.04 7.89
N THR A 123 -2.60 -8.01 8.71
CA THR A 123 -1.97 -6.69 8.55
C THR A 123 -0.46 -6.76 8.88
N ALA A 124 -0.03 -7.77 9.66
CA ALA A 124 1.29 -7.87 10.28
C ALA A 124 2.23 -8.92 9.66
N VAL A 125 2.17 -9.15 8.34
CA VAL A 125 3.07 -10.13 7.70
C VAL A 125 4.54 -9.70 7.91
N GLY A 126 5.32 -10.51 8.63
CA GLY A 126 6.72 -10.26 8.97
C GLY A 126 7.00 -9.58 10.32
N LEU A 127 5.97 -9.27 11.12
CA LEU A 127 6.11 -8.80 12.52
C LEU A 127 5.67 -9.84 13.55
N ILE A 128 4.86 -10.80 13.12
CA ILE A 128 4.38 -11.95 13.88
C ILE A 128 4.86 -13.18 13.14
N ASP A 129 5.37 -14.16 13.88
CA ASP A 129 5.58 -15.50 13.33
C ASP A 129 4.21 -16.14 13.20
N ILE A 130 3.73 -16.25 11.96
CA ILE A 130 2.46 -16.91 11.69
C ILE A 130 2.78 -18.40 11.67
N PRO A 131 2.20 -19.21 12.57
CA PRO A 131 2.49 -20.64 12.60
C PRO A 131 2.16 -21.27 11.25
N ASP A 132 2.94 -22.27 10.86
CA ASP A 132 2.70 -22.94 9.59
C ASP A 132 1.43 -23.80 9.61
N GLU A 133 1.02 -24.33 8.46
CA GLU A 133 -0.22 -25.12 8.38
C GLU A 133 -0.20 -26.36 9.29
N ASN A 134 0.98 -26.95 9.52
CA ASN A 134 1.13 -28.12 10.36
C ASN A 134 1.01 -27.73 11.85
N GLU A 135 1.68 -26.65 12.25
CA GLU A 135 1.59 -26.10 13.61
C GLU A 135 0.15 -25.69 13.95
N LEU A 136 -0.55 -25.03 13.03
CA LEU A 136 -1.97 -24.68 13.21
C LEU A 136 -2.87 -25.92 13.37
N ARG A 137 -2.61 -26.99 12.61
CA ARG A 137 -3.37 -28.25 12.71
C ARG A 137 -3.14 -28.92 14.05
N GLU A 138 -1.90 -29.00 14.51
CA GLU A 138 -1.55 -29.59 15.80
C GLU A 138 -2.21 -28.82 16.95
N MET A 139 -2.13 -27.48 16.94
CA MET A 139 -2.80 -26.63 17.93
C MET A 139 -4.33 -26.83 17.93
N MET A 140 -4.95 -26.94 16.74
CA MET A 140 -6.38 -27.18 16.63
C MET A 140 -6.80 -28.57 17.16
N GLU A 141 -5.99 -29.61 16.91
CA GLU A 141 -6.24 -30.94 17.46
C GLU A 141 -6.09 -31.00 18.97
N GLU A 142 -5.13 -30.26 19.52
CA GLU A 142 -4.88 -30.18 20.96
C GLU A 142 -6.04 -29.48 21.67
N ILE A 143 -6.52 -28.34 21.13
CA ILE A 143 -7.73 -27.66 21.62
C ILE A 143 -8.94 -28.60 21.61
N ARG A 144 -9.12 -29.36 20.52
CA ARG A 144 -10.22 -30.31 20.36
C ARG A 144 -10.12 -31.53 21.28
N ARG A 145 -8.92 -31.87 21.75
CA ARG A 145 -8.68 -32.89 22.78
C ARG A 145 -8.87 -32.36 24.20
N SER A 146 -8.66 -31.06 24.41
CA SER A 146 -8.80 -30.39 25.71
C SER A 146 -10.19 -29.83 26.01
N ALA A 147 -11.09 -29.82 25.01
CA ALA A 147 -12.50 -29.41 25.12
C ALA A 147 -13.42 -30.63 25.23
#